data_AF-A0A2V9FKJ2-F1
#
_entry.id   AF-A0A2V9FKJ2-F1
#
_cell.length_a   1.000
_cell.length_b   1.000
_cell.length_c   1.000
_cell.angle_alpha   90.00
_cell.angle_beta   90.00
_cell.angle_gamma   90.00
#
_symmetry.space_group_name_H-M   'P 1'
#
loop_
_entity.id
_entity.type
_entity.pdbx_description
1 polymer ?
#
loop_
_entity_poly.entity_id
_entity_poly.type
_entity_poly.pdbx_seq_one_letter_code
_entity_poly.pdbx_strand_id
1 'polypeptide(L)'
;MNPAAMSLSLQRGGQASDVLTFGALGGFSGMIALACSVKGPSPMPTCGISPNSVTSAGSATLTMNAMALSASLTAPSFEQGAKLYSAWIPLGLLGCVLVTGFDTKRRKFWALCLLMMATTILPTACGGGSMPIKGPPPQNFPVTVTATSGALQHSTTISVTVQ
;
A
#
# COMPACT_ATOMS: atom_id res chain seq x y z
N MET A 1 8.76 24.90 22.06
CA MET A 1 7.55 24.60 21.26
C MET A 1 7.06 23.23 21.64
N ASN A 2 5.76 23.02 21.73
CA ASN A 2 5.20 21.73 22.14
C ASN A 2 4.17 21.25 21.09
N PRO A 3 4.47 20.17 20.33
CA PRO A 3 3.47 19.55 19.46
C PRO A 3 2.39 18.87 20.31
N ALA A 4 1.16 18.76 19.79
CA ALA A 4 0.11 18.02 20.47
C ALA A 4 0.38 16.50 20.41
N ALA A 5 1.09 16.02 19.38
CA ALA A 5 1.55 14.64 19.27
C ALA A 5 3.04 14.54 18.87
N MET A 6 3.83 13.77 19.63
CA MET A 6 5.22 13.44 19.25
C MET A 6 5.32 12.28 18.24
N SER A 7 4.21 11.58 18.02
CA SER A 7 4.09 10.49 17.07
C SER A 7 2.76 10.57 16.31
N LEU A 8 2.81 10.53 14.97
CA LEU A 8 1.63 10.47 14.12
C LEU A 8 1.61 9.18 13.29
N SER A 9 0.43 8.58 13.15
CA SER A 9 0.20 7.46 12.24
C SER A 9 -0.68 7.91 11.08
N LEU A 10 -0.23 7.68 9.84
CA LEU A 10 -0.97 8.01 8.62
C LEU A 10 -1.08 6.77 7.74
N GLN A 11 -2.15 6.67 6.95
CA GLN A 11 -2.20 5.72 5.84
C GLN A 11 -1.49 6.28 4.62
N ARG A 12 -0.96 5.41 3.76
CA ARG A 12 -0.41 5.80 2.45
C ARG A 12 -1.43 6.54 1.60
N GLY A 13 -1.04 7.66 1.01
CA GLY A 13 -1.96 8.56 0.32
C GLY A 13 -2.86 9.40 1.25
N GLY A 14 -2.75 9.20 2.57
CA GLY A 14 -3.52 9.93 3.58
C GLY A 14 -2.86 11.23 4.03
N GLN A 15 -3.59 11.98 4.86
CA GLN A 15 -3.11 13.20 5.49
C GLN A 15 -3.34 13.13 7.00
N ALA A 16 -2.42 13.67 7.79
CA ALA A 16 -2.69 14.02 9.18
C ALA A 16 -2.23 15.43 9.50
N SER A 17 -2.85 16.02 10.51
CA SER A 17 -2.50 17.35 11.00
C SER A 17 -2.18 17.30 12.48
N ASP A 18 -1.23 18.11 12.91
CA ASP A 18 -0.83 18.30 14.30
C ASP A 18 -0.80 19.79 14.64
N VAL A 19 -1.09 20.12 15.90
CA VAL A 19 -1.10 21.51 16.38
C VAL A 19 0.16 21.76 17.19
N LEU A 20 0.97 22.71 16.72
CA LEU A 20 2.13 23.20 17.45
C LEU A 20 1.72 24.39 18.31
N THR A 21 1.92 24.24 19.62
CA THR A 21 1.68 25.30 20.59
C THR A 21 3.00 25.97 20.99
N PHE A 22 3.00 27.29 21.01
CA PHE A 22 4.13 28.11 21.43
C PHE A 22 3.79 28.74 22.78
N GLY A 23 4.42 28.23 23.83
CA GLY A 23 4.43 28.92 25.12
C GLY A 23 5.38 30.11 25.07
N ALA A 24 5.08 31.17 25.81
CA ALA A 24 5.98 32.29 26.06
C ALA A 24 7.18 31.80 26.90
N LEU A 25 8.11 31.09 26.25
CA LEU A 25 9.37 30.66 26.84
C LEU A 25 10.24 31.92 26.96
N GLY A 26 10.54 32.32 28.19
CA GLY A 26 11.06 33.64 28.59
C GLY A 26 12.15 34.20 27.69
N GLY A 27 11.77 35.03 26.72
CA GLY A 27 12.67 35.70 25.77
C GLY A 27 12.20 35.69 24.32
N PHE A 28 11.32 34.75 23.93
CA PHE A 28 10.65 34.83 22.63
C PHE A 28 9.59 35.93 22.70
N SER A 29 9.96 37.17 22.36
CA SER A 29 9.03 38.31 22.26
C SER A 29 8.88 38.82 20.81
N GLY A 30 9.29 38.00 19.85
CA GLY A 30 9.31 38.33 18.42
C GLY A 30 8.57 37.32 17.55
N MET A 31 8.59 37.58 16.25
CA MET A 31 8.07 36.66 15.24
C MET A 31 8.94 35.39 15.19
N ILE A 32 8.31 34.23 15.15
CA ILE A 32 8.92 32.91 15.10
C ILE A 32 8.66 32.35 13.70
N ALA A 33 9.70 32.17 12.89
CA ALA A 33 9.61 31.51 11.59
C ALA A 33 9.69 29.99 11.76
N LEU A 34 8.77 29.27 11.13
CA LEU A 34 8.69 27.81 11.19
C LEU A 34 9.15 27.20 9.86
N ALA A 35 9.99 26.17 9.96
CA ALA A 35 10.41 25.35 8.84
C ALA A 35 10.15 23.87 9.16
N CYS A 36 9.78 23.10 8.13
CA CYS A 36 9.60 21.67 8.25
C CYS A 36 10.55 20.93 7.29
N SER A 37 11.23 19.91 7.80
CA SER A 37 12.08 19.03 7.02
C SER A 37 11.73 17.59 7.32
N VAL A 38 11.52 16.79 6.29
CA VAL A 38 11.25 15.35 6.39
C VAL A 38 12.49 14.63 5.89
N LYS A 39 12.91 13.58 6.57
CA LYS A 39 13.98 12.68 6.10
C LYS A 39 13.43 11.26 5.99
N GLY A 40 13.85 10.52 4.96
CA GLY A 40 13.50 9.12 4.82
C GLY A 40 13.59 8.56 3.40
N PRO A 41 13.25 7.28 3.22
CA PRO A 41 13.20 6.61 1.92
C PRO A 41 12.05 7.14 1.04
N SER A 42 12.17 6.97 -0.27
CA SER A 42 11.08 7.29 -1.20
C SER A 42 9.93 6.27 -1.09
N PRO A 43 8.65 6.68 -1.16
CA PRO A 43 8.16 8.04 -1.42
C PRO A 43 8.07 8.89 -0.15
N MET A 44 8.76 10.03 -0.16
CA MET A 44 8.88 10.91 1.01
C MET A 44 7.57 11.71 1.23
N PRO A 45 7.02 11.75 2.46
CA PRO A 45 5.84 12.56 2.73
C PRO A 45 6.15 14.05 2.63
N THR A 46 5.16 14.85 2.24
CA THR A 46 5.29 16.30 2.23
C THR A 46 4.82 16.88 3.55
N CYS A 47 5.51 17.92 4.00
CA CYS A 47 5.17 18.64 5.24
C CYS A 47 4.87 20.11 4.92
N GLY A 48 3.71 20.58 5.37
CA GLY A 48 3.32 21.98 5.35
C GLY A 48 3.08 22.52 6.75
N ILE A 49 3.40 23.79 6.98
CA ILE A 49 3.09 24.47 8.25
C ILE A 49 2.34 25.76 7.90
N SER A 50 1.18 25.95 8.54
CA SER A 50 0.37 27.15 8.36
C SER A 50 -0.18 27.64 9.71
N PRO A 51 0.07 28.90 10.08
CA PRO A 51 0.96 29.87 9.43
C PRO A 51 2.45 29.51 9.62
N ASN A 52 3.30 29.87 8.66
CA ASN A 52 4.76 29.68 8.71
C ASN A 52 5.49 30.71 9.61
N SER A 53 4.74 31.64 10.17
CA SER A 53 5.21 32.60 11.16
C SER A 53 4.18 32.79 12.26
N VAL A 54 4.58 32.67 13.52
CA VAL A 54 3.71 32.91 14.68
C VAL A 54 4.38 33.85 15.67
N THR A 55 3.58 34.60 16.42
CA THR A 55 4.07 35.39 17.55
C THR A 55 4.18 34.51 18.80
N SER A 56 4.83 35.03 19.84
CA SER A 56 5.29 34.34 21.05
C SER A 56 4.25 33.55 21.87
N ALA A 57 2.96 33.68 21.57
CA ALA A 57 1.86 32.95 22.18
C ALA A 57 0.87 32.36 21.14
N GLY A 58 1.34 32.12 19.92
CA GLY A 58 0.51 31.60 18.83
C GLY A 58 0.41 30.07 18.80
N SER A 59 -0.48 29.58 17.93
CA SER A 59 -0.52 28.19 17.49
C SER A 59 -0.26 28.12 15.99
N ALA A 60 0.42 27.07 15.55
CA ALA A 60 0.59 26.75 14.13
C ALA A 60 0.10 25.33 13.86
N THR A 61 -0.47 25.10 12.69
CA THR A 61 -0.90 23.77 12.27
C THR A 61 0.14 23.19 11.33
N LEU A 62 0.63 22.00 11.66
CA LEU A 62 1.48 21.20 10.79
C LEU A 62 0.64 20.14 10.10
N THR A 63 0.83 20.00 8.80
CA THR A 63 0.08 19.08 7.95
C THR A 63 1.06 18.17 7.23
N MET A 64 0.83 16.88 7.36
CA MET A 64 1.61 15.80 6.75
C MET A 64 0.79 15.10 5.70
N ASN A 65 1.32 14.97 4.50
CA ASN A 65 0.70 14.22 3.41
C ASN A 65 1.59 13.04 3.04
N ALA A 66 1.10 11.83 3.26
CA ALA A 66 1.75 10.61 2.84
C ALA A 66 1.55 10.42 1.33
N MET A 67 2.63 10.12 0.61
CA MET A 67 2.51 9.72 -0.79
C MET A 67 1.96 8.30 -0.89
N ALA A 68 1.12 8.05 -1.91
CA ALA A 68 0.66 6.70 -2.23
C ALA A 68 1.82 5.90 -2.84
N LEU A 69 1.90 4.60 -2.56
CA LEU A 69 2.75 3.73 -3.38
C LEU A 69 2.11 3.62 -4.75
N SER A 70 2.82 4.10 -5.77
CA SER A 70 2.52 3.74 -7.15
C SER A 70 2.73 2.24 -7.27
N ALA A 71 1.63 1.48 -7.35
CA ALA A 71 1.69 0.07 -7.68
C ALA A 71 2.31 -0.02 -9.08
N SER A 72 3.59 -0.41 -9.16
CA SER A 72 4.11 -0.93 -10.42
C SER A 72 3.26 -2.16 -10.72
N LEU A 73 2.43 -2.08 -11.75
CA LEU A 73 1.82 -3.27 -12.33
C LEU A 73 2.99 -4.13 -12.84
N THR A 74 3.51 -5.02 -11.99
CA THR A 74 4.14 -6.22 -12.49
C THR A 74 3.04 -6.94 -13.24
N ALA A 75 3.06 -6.81 -14.56
CA ALA A 75 2.21 -7.58 -15.45
C ALA A 75 2.22 -9.02 -14.93
N PRO A 76 1.07 -9.72 -14.83
CA PRO A 76 1.06 -11.13 -14.51
C PRO A 76 1.81 -11.87 -15.62
N SER A 77 3.13 -11.95 -15.48
CA SER A 77 3.99 -12.60 -16.45
C SER A 77 3.79 -14.10 -16.27
N PHE A 78 3.25 -14.70 -17.33
CA PHE A 78 3.52 -16.07 -17.73
C PHE A 78 2.67 -17.22 -17.15
N GLU A 79 1.93 -17.05 -16.06
CA GLU A 79 1.09 -18.14 -15.52
C GLU A 79 -0.29 -18.30 -16.22
N GLN A 80 -0.79 -17.26 -16.91
CA GLN A 80 -2.05 -17.36 -17.67
C GLN A 80 -1.90 -18.16 -18.97
N GLY A 81 -0.71 -18.21 -19.56
CA GLY A 81 -0.44 -19.03 -20.75
C GLY A 81 -0.44 -20.54 -20.45
N ALA A 82 0.03 -20.93 -19.27
CA ALA A 82 0.08 -22.34 -18.85
C ALA A 82 -1.31 -22.95 -18.59
N LYS A 83 -2.26 -22.16 -18.07
CA LYS A 83 -3.66 -22.61 -17.88
C LYS A 83 -4.40 -22.86 -19.19
N LEU A 84 -4.14 -22.04 -20.22
CA LEU A 84 -4.75 -22.23 -21.53
C LEU A 84 -4.20 -23.47 -22.25
N TYR A 85 -2.92 -23.78 -22.07
CA TYR A 85 -2.32 -25.02 -22.60
C TYR A 85 -2.86 -26.28 -21.90
N SER A 86 -3.06 -26.23 -20.58
CA SER A 86 -3.61 -27.37 -19.82
C SER A 86 -5.09 -27.64 -20.13
N ALA A 87 -5.84 -26.61 -20.54
CA ALA A 87 -7.22 -26.79 -21.03
C ALA A 87 -7.26 -27.34 -22.47
N TRP A 88 -6.26 -27.06 -23.31
CA TRP A 88 -6.28 -27.50 -24.71
C TRP A 88 -5.94 -28.98 -24.91
N ILE A 89 -5.12 -29.56 -24.03
CA ILE A 89 -4.76 -30.98 -24.07
C ILE A 89 -5.98 -31.91 -23.92
N PRO A 90 -6.87 -31.74 -22.91
CA PRO A 90 -8.05 -32.61 -22.77
C PRO A 90 -9.07 -32.37 -23.89
N LEU A 91 -9.23 -31.15 -24.39
CA LEU A 91 -10.13 -30.87 -25.53
C LEU A 91 -9.61 -31.45 -26.85
N GLY A 92 -8.30 -31.40 -27.11
CA GLY A 92 -7.68 -32.04 -28.27
C GLY A 92 -7.81 -33.56 -28.23
N LEU A 93 -7.61 -34.17 -27.05
CA LEU A 93 -7.82 -35.60 -26.85
C LEU A 93 -9.29 -36.01 -27.01
N LEU A 94 -10.24 -35.23 -26.48
CA LEU A 94 -11.67 -35.47 -26.72
C LEU A 94 -12.03 -35.38 -28.21
N GLY A 95 -11.47 -34.39 -28.92
CA GLY A 95 -11.68 -34.21 -30.36
C GLY A 95 -11.17 -35.39 -31.18
N CYS A 96 -9.97 -35.89 -30.90
CA CYS A 96 -9.40 -37.06 -31.58
C CYS A 96 -10.23 -38.34 -31.34
N VAL A 97 -10.72 -38.55 -30.12
CA VAL A 97 -11.50 -39.74 -29.74
C VAL A 97 -12.90 -39.74 -30.38
N LEU A 98 -13.49 -38.56 -30.60
CA LEU A 98 -14.79 -38.43 -31.26
C LEU A 98 -14.71 -38.63 -32.79
N VAL A 99 -13.56 -38.32 -33.41
CA VAL A 99 -13.34 -38.45 -34.87
C VAL A 99 -12.95 -39.87 -35.27
N THR A 100 -12.27 -40.64 -34.41
CA THR A 100 -12.01 -42.05 -34.69
C THR A 100 -13.27 -42.88 -34.41
N GLY A 101 -14.11 -43.04 -35.43
CA GLY A 101 -15.33 -43.85 -35.37
C GLY A 101 -15.06 -45.29 -34.95
N PHE A 102 -15.34 -45.58 -33.67
CA PHE A 102 -15.24 -46.92 -33.10
C PHE A 102 -16.64 -47.49 -32.83
N ASP A 103 -16.81 -48.79 -33.10
CA ASP A 103 -18.04 -49.56 -32.95
C ASP A 103 -18.92 -49.15 -31.76
N THR A 104 -20.24 -49.10 -31.97
CA THR A 104 -21.26 -48.61 -31.02
C THR A 104 -21.17 -49.24 -29.63
N LYS A 105 -20.64 -50.48 -29.53
CA LYS A 105 -20.39 -51.18 -28.27
C LYS A 105 -19.17 -50.64 -27.51
N ARG A 106 -18.07 -50.30 -28.20
CA ARG A 106 -16.85 -49.76 -27.60
C ARG A 106 -16.97 -48.28 -27.30
N ARG A 107 -17.77 -47.54 -28.10
CA ARG A 107 -18.14 -46.14 -27.84
C ARG A 107 -18.91 -45.96 -26.54
N LYS A 108 -19.82 -46.88 -26.19
CA LYS A 108 -20.52 -46.87 -24.90
C LYS A 108 -19.57 -47.11 -23.72
N PHE A 109 -18.59 -48.00 -23.87
CA PHE A 109 -17.60 -48.29 -22.83
C PHE A 109 -16.62 -47.12 -22.62
N TRP A 110 -16.14 -46.53 -23.72
CA TRP A 110 -15.28 -45.33 -23.68
C TRP A 110 -16.02 -44.08 -23.19
N ALA A 111 -17.29 -43.90 -23.58
CA ALA A 111 -18.11 -42.81 -23.06
C ALA A 111 -18.40 -42.98 -21.56
N LEU A 112 -18.62 -44.20 -21.07
CA LEU A 112 -18.73 -44.49 -19.63
C LEU A 112 -17.42 -44.20 -18.89
N CYS A 113 -16.26 -44.59 -19.44
CA CYS A 113 -14.96 -44.25 -18.87
C CYS A 113 -14.71 -42.73 -18.85
N LEU A 114 -15.05 -42.01 -19.92
CA LEU A 114 -14.97 -40.54 -19.98
C LEU A 114 -15.93 -39.87 -18.99
N LEU A 115 -17.14 -40.39 -18.83
CA LEU A 115 -18.11 -39.89 -17.85
C LEU A 115 -17.59 -40.11 -16.42
N MET A 116 -16.92 -41.24 -16.15
CA MET A 116 -16.33 -41.55 -14.86
C MET A 116 -15.08 -40.71 -14.55
N MET A 117 -14.28 -40.38 -15.58
CA MET A 117 -13.19 -39.39 -15.45
C MET A 117 -13.73 -37.97 -15.26
N ALA A 118 -14.80 -37.58 -15.98
CA ALA A 118 -15.41 -36.26 -15.82
C ALA A 118 -15.98 -36.06 -14.39
N THR A 119 -16.61 -37.07 -13.79
CA THR A 119 -17.15 -36.95 -12.42
C THR A 119 -16.08 -36.93 -11.34
N THR A 120 -14.89 -37.50 -11.59
CA THR A 120 -13.77 -37.48 -10.62
C THR A 120 -12.91 -36.22 -10.71
N ILE A 121 -12.95 -35.47 -11.83
CA ILE A 121 -12.22 -34.19 -11.98
C ILE A 121 -13.06 -33.00 -11.48
N LEU A 122 -14.38 -33.14 -11.31
CA LEU A 122 -15.26 -32.03 -10.92
C LEU A 122 -15.36 -31.63 -9.42
N PRO A 123 -14.82 -32.35 -8.41
CA PRO A 123 -14.69 -31.77 -7.09
C PRO A 123 -13.31 -31.13 -6.94
N THR A 124 -13.28 -29.87 -6.49
CA THR A 124 -12.12 -29.11 -5.96
C THR A 124 -11.36 -28.18 -6.93
N ALA A 125 -12.06 -27.16 -7.43
CA ALA A 125 -11.39 -25.88 -7.72
C ALA A 125 -12.20 -24.67 -7.23
N CYS A 126 -13.00 -24.83 -6.17
CA CYS A 126 -13.33 -23.70 -5.30
C CYS A 126 -12.28 -23.64 -4.18
N GLY A 127 -11.06 -23.28 -4.57
CA GLY A 127 -9.95 -23.01 -3.67
C GLY A 127 -9.55 -21.55 -3.84
N GLY A 128 -10.47 -20.64 -3.50
CA GLY A 128 -10.21 -19.21 -3.43
C GLY A 128 -9.29 -18.91 -2.26
N GLY A 129 -8.01 -19.24 -2.39
CA GLY A 129 -6.97 -18.78 -1.48
C GLY A 129 -6.83 -17.29 -1.64
N SER A 130 -7.50 -16.51 -0.78
CA SER A 130 -7.14 -15.13 -0.54
C SER A 130 -5.72 -15.12 0.00
N MET A 131 -4.73 -14.98 -0.89
CA MET A 131 -3.40 -14.59 -0.44
C MET A 131 -3.61 -13.30 0.36
N PRO A 132 -3.18 -13.24 1.64
CA PRO A 132 -3.10 -11.97 2.31
C PRO A 132 -2.11 -11.17 1.46
N ILE A 133 -2.62 -10.17 0.74
CA ILE A 133 -1.79 -9.14 0.13
C ILE A 133 -1.00 -8.60 1.32
N LYS A 134 0.25 -9.03 1.47
CA LYS A 134 1.17 -8.41 2.43
C LYS A 134 1.33 -6.99 1.91
N GLY A 135 0.56 -6.08 2.51
CA GLY A 135 0.78 -4.66 2.34
C GLY A 135 2.26 -4.37 2.59
N PRO A 136 2.87 -3.42 1.86
CA PRO A 136 4.27 -3.10 2.07
C PRO A 136 4.50 -2.75 3.55
N PRO A 137 5.66 -3.09 4.14
CA PRO A 137 5.91 -2.89 5.56
C PRO A 137 5.71 -1.43 5.96
N PRO A 138 5.23 -1.13 7.19
CA PRO A 138 5.11 0.23 7.68
C PRO A 138 6.44 0.97 7.57
N GLN A 139 6.40 2.24 7.16
CA GLN A 139 7.60 3.06 7.01
C GLN A 139 7.59 4.22 8.00
N ASN A 140 8.73 4.46 8.65
CA ASN A 140 8.88 5.49 9.65
C ASN A 140 9.68 6.66 9.08
N PHE A 141 9.13 7.86 9.22
CA PHE A 141 9.68 9.11 8.73
C PHE A 141 9.96 10.05 9.91
N PRO A 142 11.22 10.31 10.26
CA PRO A 142 11.56 11.38 11.19
C PRO A 142 11.32 12.74 10.52
N VAL A 143 10.51 13.55 11.19
CA VAL A 143 10.18 14.91 10.78
C VAL A 143 10.83 15.88 11.75
N THR A 144 11.62 16.81 11.24
CA THR A 144 12.21 17.88 12.04
C THR A 144 11.49 19.18 11.76
N VAL A 145 10.90 19.76 12.81
CA VAL A 145 10.33 21.10 12.79
C VAL A 145 11.31 22.04 13.47
N THR A 146 11.69 23.10 12.77
CA THR A 146 12.62 24.12 13.27
C THR A 146 11.89 25.44 13.41
N ALA A 147 11.90 25.99 14.62
CA ALA A 147 11.39 27.31 14.94
C ALA A 147 12.57 28.26 15.17
N THR A 148 12.59 29.39 14.46
CA THR A 148 13.66 30.38 14.53
C THR A 148 13.08 31.74 14.88
N SER A 149 13.59 32.39 15.93
CA SER A 149 13.21 33.76 16.31
C SER A 149 14.47 34.58 16.58
N GLY A 150 14.84 35.43 15.62
CA GLY A 150 16.11 36.16 15.66
C GLY A 150 17.31 35.21 15.73
N ALA A 151 18.10 35.29 16.81
CA ALA A 151 19.26 34.42 17.07
C ALA A 151 18.92 33.13 17.83
N LEU A 152 17.67 32.97 18.29
CA LEU A 152 17.23 31.78 19.04
C LEU A 152 16.62 30.77 18.08
N GLN A 153 17.12 29.54 18.09
CA GLN A 153 16.61 28.45 17.27
C GLN A 153 16.30 27.24 18.14
N HIS A 154 15.13 26.65 17.90
CA HIS A 154 14.68 25.44 18.59
C HIS A 154 14.15 24.44 17.58
N SER A 155 14.51 23.16 17.76
CA SER A 155 14.13 22.09 16.83
C SER A 155 13.46 20.95 17.59
N THR A 156 12.33 20.45 17.09
CA THR A 156 11.63 19.27 17.63
C THR A 156 11.51 18.23 16.54
N THR A 157 11.75 16.97 16.91
CA THR A 157 11.62 15.84 16.01
C THR A 157 10.33 15.09 16.32
N ILE A 158 9.50 14.86 15.31
CA ILE A 158 8.22 14.16 15.39
C ILE A 158 8.36 12.88 14.56
N SER A 159 7.92 11.76 15.13
CA SER A 159 7.97 10.46 14.45
C SER A 159 6.69 10.23 13.67
N VAL A 160 6.77 9.99 12.36
CA VAL A 160 5.59 9.73 11.53
C VAL A 160 5.65 8.32 10.99
N THR A 161 4.65 7.50 11.31
CA THR A 161 4.54 6.11 10.82
C THR A 161 3.49 6.04 9.72
N VAL A 162 3.90 5.57 8.55
CA VAL A 162 3.04 5.42 7.38
C VAL A 162 2.71 3.94 7.18
N GLN A 163 1.43 3.61 7.22
CA GLN A 163 0.89 2.24 7.08
C GLN A 163 0.25 2.03 5.70
#